data_AF-A0A9W6TWF8-F1
#
_entry.id   AF-A0A9W6TWF8-F1
#
_cell.length_a   1.000
_cell.length_b   1.000
_cell.length_c   1.000
_cell.angle_alpha   90.00
_cell.angle_beta   90.00
_cell.angle_gamma   90.00
#
_symmetry.space_group_name_H-M   'P 1'
#
loop_
_entity.id
_entity.type
_entity.pdbx_description
1 polymer ?
#
loop_
_entity_poly.entity_id
_entity_poly.type
_entity_poly.pdbx_seq_one_letter_code
_entity_poly.pdbx_strand_id
1 'polypeptide(L)'
;MSFGQPAQAGGYLNPNNDYTIGETINDGIQDLAWSPTSNVLVSGSWDNYVRCWEVQQQGTQFNAVAKAQIAHEGPVLCTAFSGVRRSRQ
;
A
#
# COMPACT_ATOMS: atom_id res chain seq x y z
N MET A 1 38.01 -13.63 5.28
CA MET A 1 36.60 -14.08 5.32
C MET A 1 36.01 -13.61 6.64
N SER A 2 35.33 -12.46 6.66
CA SER A 2 34.78 -11.89 7.90
C SER A 2 33.26 -12.00 7.85
N PHE A 3 32.69 -12.82 8.72
CA PHE A 3 31.26 -12.85 9.01
C PHE A 3 30.99 -11.82 10.09
N GLY A 4 30.36 -10.71 9.73
CA GLY A 4 30.16 -9.58 10.63
C GLY A 4 29.55 -8.38 9.93
N GLN A 5 28.33 -8.52 9.43
CA GLN A 5 27.43 -7.37 9.30
C GLN A 5 26.37 -7.50 10.40
N PRO A 6 26.16 -6.47 11.23
CA PRO A 6 25.00 -6.45 12.09
C PRO A 6 23.76 -6.50 11.19
N ALA A 7 22.86 -7.45 11.44
CA ALA A 7 21.56 -7.48 10.79
C ALA A 7 20.92 -6.10 10.97
N GLN A 8 20.65 -5.41 9.86
CA GLN A 8 19.93 -4.13 9.91
C GLN A 8 18.62 -4.39 10.64
N ALA A 9 18.44 -3.70 11.75
CA ALA A 9 17.25 -3.79 12.58
C ALA A 9 16.00 -3.46 11.74
N GLY A 10 15.04 -4.38 11.73
CA GLY A 10 13.64 -4.10 11.42
C GLY A 10 13.32 -3.71 9.98
N GLY A 11 13.25 -4.69 9.08
CA GLY A 11 12.65 -4.48 7.76
C GLY A 11 12.85 -5.68 6.86
N TYR A 12 11.81 -6.08 6.13
CA TYR A 12 11.92 -7.10 5.10
C TYR A 12 13.08 -6.75 4.14
N LEU A 13 14.03 -7.68 3.97
CA LEU A 13 15.13 -7.54 3.01
C LEU A 13 14.52 -7.37 1.63
N ASN A 14 14.67 -6.17 1.04
CA ASN A 14 14.18 -5.88 -0.30
C ASN A 14 15.35 -5.78 -1.29
N PRO A 15 15.79 -6.92 -1.88
CA PRO A 15 16.91 -6.94 -2.83
C PRO A 15 16.62 -6.16 -4.12
N ASN A 16 15.35 -5.89 -4.44
CA ASN A 16 14.95 -5.15 -5.62
C ASN A 16 14.94 -3.63 -5.41
N ASN A 17 15.21 -3.15 -4.20
CA ASN A 17 15.18 -1.73 -3.86
C ASN A 17 13.81 -1.08 -4.16
N ASP A 18 12.72 -1.84 -4.06
CA ASP A 18 11.37 -1.30 -4.17
C ASP A 18 11.00 -0.45 -2.94
N TYR A 19 10.13 0.53 -3.15
CA TYR A 19 9.64 1.38 -2.08
C TYR A 19 8.62 0.62 -1.21
N THR A 20 8.88 0.55 0.10
CA THR A 20 7.97 -0.05 1.07
C THR A 20 7.16 1.01 1.80
N ILE A 21 5.88 0.74 2.02
CA ILE A 21 5.02 1.56 2.87
C ILE A 21 5.41 1.26 4.31
N GLY A 22 5.75 2.30 5.09
CA GLY A 22 6.27 2.15 6.46
C GLY A 22 5.23 1.76 7.51
N GLU A 23 3.94 1.74 7.15
CA GLU A 23 2.88 1.34 8.07
C GLU A 23 2.83 -0.18 8.21
N THR A 24 2.95 -0.66 9.45
CA THR A 24 2.83 -2.07 9.76
C THR A 24 1.37 -2.50 9.65
N ILE A 25 1.05 -3.27 8.63
CA ILE A 25 -0.23 -3.98 8.51
C ILE A 25 -0.12 -5.25 9.36
N ASN A 26 -1.12 -5.47 10.23
CA ASN A 26 -1.06 -6.56 11.22
C ASN A 26 -1.49 -7.92 10.66
N ASP A 27 -2.05 -7.96 9.45
CA ASP A 27 -2.55 -9.19 8.83
C ASP A 27 -2.41 -9.16 7.29
N GLY A 28 -2.76 -10.26 6.62
CA GLY A 28 -2.68 -10.43 5.18
C GLY A 28 -3.53 -9.41 4.42
N ILE A 29 -2.97 -8.90 3.32
CA ILE A 29 -3.70 -8.08 2.34
C ILE A 29 -4.43 -9.03 1.39
N GLN A 30 -5.74 -8.84 1.24
CA GLN A 30 -6.56 -9.66 0.34
C GLN A 30 -6.66 -9.07 -1.05
N ASP A 31 -6.68 -7.75 -1.12
CA ASP A 31 -6.92 -7.06 -2.37
C ASP A 31 -6.30 -5.66 -2.38
N LEU A 32 -5.93 -5.21 -3.58
CA LEU A 32 -5.32 -3.91 -3.85
C LEU A 32 -5.97 -3.30 -5.08
N ALA A 33 -6.48 -2.08 -4.95
CA ALA A 33 -7.09 -1.35 -6.05
C ALA A 33 -6.41 0.01 -6.23
N TRP A 34 -6.08 0.36 -7.47
CA TRP A 34 -5.61 1.69 -7.84
C TRP A 34 -6.77 2.56 -8.32
N SER A 35 -6.75 3.83 -7.95
CA SER A 35 -7.68 4.81 -8.49
C SER A 35 -7.39 5.05 -9.98
N PRO A 36 -8.41 5.07 -10.86
CA PRO A 36 -8.21 5.29 -12.28
C PRO A 36 -7.93 6.77 -12.63
N THR A 37 -8.19 7.70 -11.73
CA THR A 37 -8.09 9.15 -11.98
C THR A 37 -7.02 9.86 -11.15
N SER A 38 -6.52 9.22 -10.09
CA SER A 38 -5.62 9.84 -9.12
C SER A 38 -4.59 8.82 -8.65
N ASN A 39 -3.44 9.28 -8.16
CA ASN A 39 -2.40 8.39 -7.64
C ASN A 39 -2.74 7.92 -6.22
N VAL A 40 -3.85 7.23 -6.09
CA VAL A 40 -4.37 6.71 -4.82
C VAL A 40 -4.45 5.20 -4.89
N LEU A 41 -3.90 4.55 -3.88
CA LEU A 41 -3.91 3.12 -3.67
C LEU A 41 -4.82 2.80 -2.49
N VAL A 42 -5.67 1.79 -2.64
CA VAL A 42 -6.47 1.23 -1.55
C VAL A 42 -6.09 -0.24 -1.35
N SER A 43 -6.01 -0.67 -0.09
CA SER A 43 -5.89 -2.08 0.27
C SER A 43 -7.01 -2.52 1.21
N GLY A 44 -7.50 -3.75 1.01
CA GLY A 44 -8.29 -4.48 2.00
C GLY A 44 -7.45 -5.54 2.70
N SER A 45 -7.57 -5.64 4.02
CA SER A 45 -6.84 -6.62 4.83
C SER A 45 -7.77 -7.44 5.73
N TRP A 46 -7.28 -8.61 6.17
CA TRP A 46 -7.91 -9.48 7.17
C TRP A 46 -7.99 -8.86 8.56
N ASP A 47 -7.24 -7.79 8.82
CA ASP A 47 -7.30 -7.06 10.09
C ASP A 47 -8.56 -6.19 10.24
N ASN A 48 -9.52 -6.34 9.33
CA ASN A 48 -10.76 -5.60 9.20
C ASN A 48 -10.58 -4.12 8.85
N TYR A 49 -9.40 -3.72 8.35
CA TYR A 49 -9.18 -2.35 7.91
C TYR A 49 -9.07 -2.23 6.39
N VAL A 50 -9.72 -1.20 5.87
CA VAL A 50 -9.43 -0.63 4.55
C VAL A 50 -8.47 0.53 4.76
N ARG A 51 -7.36 0.53 4.04
CA ARG A 51 -6.37 1.61 4.07
C ARG A 51 -6.23 2.25 2.72
N CYS A 52 -6.00 3.55 2.73
CA CYS A 52 -5.91 4.39 1.55
C CYS A 52 -4.64 5.25 1.64
N TRP A 53 -3.78 5.12 0.64
CA TRP A 53 -2.54 5.88 0.52
C TRP A 53 -2.55 6.71 -0.76
N GLU A 54 -2.06 7.93 -0.66
CA GLU A 54 -1.73 8.76 -1.81
C GLU A 54 -0.26 8.55 -2.14
N VAL A 55 0.01 8.08 -3.36
CA VAL A 55 1.35 7.81 -3.85
C VAL A 55 1.86 9.02 -4.60
N GLN A 56 2.88 9.65 -4.04
CA GLN A 56 3.56 10.81 -4.60
C GLN A 56 4.92 10.40 -5.14
N GLN A 57 5.26 10.90 -6.32
CA GLN A 57 6.59 10.69 -6.91
C GLN A 57 7.43 11.96 -6.70
N GLN A 58 8.59 11.82 -6.07
CA GLN A 58 9.57 12.90 -5.92
C GLN A 58 10.87 12.47 -6.62
N GLY A 59 11.01 12.87 -7.88
CA GLY A 59 12.12 12.45 -8.73
C GLY A 59 12.08 10.94 -9.00
N THR A 60 13.11 10.21 -8.57
CA THR A 60 13.23 8.75 -8.71
C THR A 60 12.59 7.98 -7.55
N GLN A 61 12.23 8.68 -6.45
CA GLN A 61 11.68 8.06 -5.25
C GLN A 61 10.17 8.17 -5.23
N PHE A 62 9.51 7.14 -4.72
CA PHE A 62 8.08 7.15 -4.41
C PHE A 62 7.88 7.38 -2.92
N ASN A 63 6.76 7.98 -2.54
CA ASN A 63 6.33 8.13 -1.17
C ASN A 63 4.83 7.82 -1.07
N ALA A 64 4.44 6.87 -0.22
CA ALA A 64 3.05 6.57 0.06
C ALA A 64 2.64 7.27 1.36
N VAL A 65 1.80 8.29 1.23
CA VAL A 65 1.27 9.05 2.36
C VAL A 65 -0.07 8.44 2.75
N ALA A 66 -0.21 7.98 3.99
CA ALA A 66 -1.49 7.52 4.50
C ALA A 66 -2.51 8.65 4.54
N LYS A 67 -3.67 8.45 3.90
CA LYS A 67 -4.73 9.46 3.78
C LYS A 67 -5.93 9.13 4.64
N ALA A 68 -6.32 7.85 4.64
CA ALA A 68 -7.48 7.40 5.37
C ALA A 68 -7.32 5.92 5.73
N GLN A 69 -7.91 5.57 6.87
CA GLN A 69 -8.08 4.19 7.31
C GLN A 69 -9.51 4.05 7.85
N ILE A 70 -10.20 3.01 7.42
CA ILE A 70 -11.58 2.72 7.78
C ILE A 70 -11.62 1.33 8.39
N ALA A 71 -12.20 1.22 9.58
CA ALA A 71 -12.47 -0.06 10.23
C ALA A 71 -13.80 -0.63 9.72
N HIS A 72 -13.81 -1.93 9.44
CA HIS A 72 -14.99 -2.73 9.15
C HIS A 72 -15.26 -3.70 10.30
N GLU A 73 -16.47 -4.23 10.36
CA GLU A 73 -16.88 -5.20 11.40
C GLU A 73 -16.37 -6.63 11.12
N GLY A 74 -15.80 -6.86 9.94
CA GLY A 74 -15.24 -8.13 9.50
C GLY A 74 -14.21 -7.97 8.38
N PRO A 75 -13.62 -9.08 7.92
CA PRO A 75 -12.48 -9.05 7.03
C PRO A 75 -12.86 -8.50 5.66
N VAL A 76 -12.00 -7.64 5.12
CA VAL A 76 -12.25 -7.01 3.82
C VAL A 76 -11.72 -7.94 2.73
N LEU A 77 -12.63 -8.50 1.95
CA LEU A 77 -12.29 -9.50 0.94
C LEU A 77 -11.96 -8.89 -0.43
N CYS A 78 -12.54 -7.74 -0.76
CA CYS A 78 -12.37 -7.10 -2.06
C CYS A 78 -12.58 -5.59 -1.96
N THR A 79 -11.89 -4.86 -2.82
CA THR A 79 -11.94 -3.40 -2.94
C THR A 79 -11.98 -3.01 -4.41
N ALA A 80 -12.77 -2.00 -4.77
CA ALA A 80 -12.83 -1.54 -6.15
C ALA A 80 -13.06 -0.04 -6.20
N PHE A 81 -12.37 0.64 -7.12
CA PHE A 81 -12.67 2.02 -7.44
C PHE A 81 -13.81 2.08 -8.46
N SER A 82 -14.82 2.91 -8.17
CA SER A 82 -15.84 3.24 -9.16
C SER A 82 -15.21 4.13 -10.23
N GLY A 83 -14.99 3.57 -11.40
CA GLY A 83 -14.45 4.30 -12.54
C GLY A 83 -15.55 5.10 -13.23
N VAL A 84 -15.61 6.41 -13.00
CA VAL A 84 -16.29 7.30 -13.96
C VAL A 84 -15.44 7.34 -15.22
N ARG A 85 -15.70 6.43 -16.15
CA ARG A 85 -15.29 6.64 -17.54
C ARG A 85 -16.21 7.74 -18.08
N ARG A 86 -15.72 8.99 -18.12
CA ARG A 86 -16.37 9.97 -19.00
C ARG A 86 -16.21 9.43 -20.42
N SER A 87 -17.26 8.81 -20.94
CA SER A 87 -17.42 8.52 -22.35
C SER A 87 -17.26 9.84 -23.09
N ARG A 88 -16.23 9.94 -23.95
CA ARG A 88 -16.15 11.03 -24.92
C ARG A 88 -17.33 10.87 -25.87
N GLN A 89 -18.30 11.79 -25.79
CA GLN A 89 -19.12 12.21 -26.91
C GLN A 89 -19.14 13.73 -26.94
#